data_AF-A0A7W0FZJ0-F1
#
_entry.id   AF-A0A7W0FZJ0-F1
#
_cell.length_a   1.000
_cell.length_b   1.000
_cell.length_c   1.000
_cell.angle_alpha   90.00
_cell.angle_beta   90.00
_cell.angle_gamma   90.00
#
_symmetry.space_group_name_H-M   'P 1'
#
loop_
_entity.id
_entity.type
_entity.pdbx_description
1 polymer ?
#
loop_
_entity_poly.entity_id
_entity_poly.type
_entity_poly.pdbx_seq_one_letter_code
_entity_poly.pdbx_strand_id
1 'polypeptide(L)'
;MNEQDKKLDRLYDLLPVVYRQRDSETGEPLRALLQVIAEQVNLVEEDIAQLYENWFIETCEDWVVPYIADLVGHHIVYEAGEPGASTTAGGAERNRILIPRREVADTIGLRRRKGTLALLELLARDVAGWPARSAEFYQT
;
A
#
# COMPACT_ATOMS: atom_id res chain seq x y z
N MET A 1 -21.83 -7.26 -22.02
CA MET A 1 -21.90 -7.77 -20.64
C MET A 1 -21.08 -6.82 -19.78
N ASN A 2 -21.64 -6.25 -18.72
CA ASN A 2 -20.90 -5.35 -17.84
C ASN A 2 -19.82 -6.14 -17.08
N GLU A 3 -18.70 -5.52 -16.76
CA GLU A 3 -17.60 -6.19 -16.04
C GLU A 3 -18.01 -6.61 -14.64
N GLN A 4 -18.91 -5.82 -14.02
CA GLN A 4 -19.49 -6.15 -12.72
C GLN A 4 -20.42 -7.37 -12.79
N ASP A 5 -21.26 -7.48 -13.82
CA ASP A 5 -22.14 -8.65 -13.99
C ASP A 5 -21.32 -9.94 -14.08
N LYS A 6 -20.16 -9.89 -14.76
CA LYS A 6 -19.24 -11.03 -14.87
C LYS A 6 -18.60 -11.40 -13.54
N LYS A 7 -18.27 -10.42 -12.68
CA LYS A 7 -17.77 -10.68 -11.32
C LYS A 7 -18.84 -11.33 -10.44
N LEU A 8 -20.09 -10.92 -10.59
CA LEU A 8 -21.21 -11.47 -9.81
C LEU A 8 -21.60 -12.89 -10.27
N ASP A 9 -21.58 -13.14 -11.59
CA ASP A 9 -21.90 -14.46 -12.14
C ASP A 9 -20.73 -15.45 -12.08
N ARG A 10 -19.52 -15.02 -11.68
CA ARG A 10 -18.31 -15.87 -11.63
C ARG A 10 -18.55 -17.18 -10.89
N LEU A 11 -19.20 -17.13 -9.72
CA LEU A 11 -19.46 -18.34 -8.92
C LEU A 11 -20.48 -19.26 -9.59
N TYR A 12 -21.49 -18.69 -10.24
CA TYR A 12 -22.47 -19.45 -11.00
C TYR A 12 -21.83 -20.14 -12.22
N ASP A 13 -20.91 -19.46 -12.90
CA ASP A 13 -20.19 -19.99 -14.06
C ASP A 13 -19.26 -21.15 -13.75
N LEU A 14 -18.79 -21.25 -12.50
CA LEU A 14 -18.01 -22.39 -12.01
C LEU A 14 -18.86 -23.64 -11.78
N LEU A 15 -20.19 -23.52 -11.76
CA LEU A 15 -21.06 -24.68 -11.59
C LEU A 15 -21.11 -25.56 -12.85
N PRO A 16 -21.19 -26.89 -12.66
CA PRO A 16 -21.49 -27.81 -13.75
C PRO A 16 -22.78 -27.41 -14.49
N VAL A 17 -22.77 -27.57 -15.82
CA VAL A 17 -23.86 -27.15 -16.72
C VAL A 17 -25.22 -27.71 -16.30
N VAL A 18 -25.26 -28.94 -15.77
CA VAL A 18 -26.50 -29.60 -15.31
C VAL A 18 -27.25 -28.77 -14.27
N TYR A 19 -26.54 -28.13 -13.34
CA TYR A 19 -27.17 -27.29 -12.31
C TYR A 19 -27.65 -25.96 -12.88
N ARG A 20 -26.90 -25.37 -13.81
CA ARG A 20 -27.30 -24.14 -14.49
C ARG A 20 -28.55 -24.32 -15.35
N GLN A 21 -28.65 -25.45 -16.07
CA GLN A 21 -29.84 -25.79 -16.85
C GLN A 21 -31.08 -25.94 -15.96
N ARG A 22 -30.98 -26.73 -14.88
CA ARG A 22 -32.10 -26.89 -13.93
C ARG A 22 -32.54 -25.58 -13.28
N ASP A 23 -31.57 -24.72 -12.97
CA ASP A 23 -31.85 -23.41 -12.39
C ASP A 23 -32.58 -22.49 -13.38
N SER A 24 -32.17 -22.50 -14.65
CA SER A 24 -32.84 -21.73 -15.72
C SER A 24 -34.30 -22.15 -15.92
N GLU A 25 -34.60 -23.45 -15.77
CA GLU A 25 -35.98 -23.98 -15.82
C GLU A 25 -36.84 -23.51 -14.64
N THR A 26 -36.23 -23.13 -13.52
CA THR A 26 -36.91 -22.76 -12.26
C THR A 26 -36.90 -21.24 -12.01
N GLY A 27 -36.44 -20.44 -12.98
CA GLY A 27 -36.39 -18.97 -12.87
C GLY A 27 -35.13 -18.41 -12.20
N GLU A 28 -34.02 -19.16 -12.21
CA GLU A 28 -32.69 -18.76 -11.75
C GLU A 28 -32.52 -18.39 -10.23
N PRO A 29 -33.23 -19.03 -9.27
CA PRO A 29 -33.05 -18.72 -7.84
C PRO A 29 -31.64 -19.04 -7.31
N LEU A 30 -30.96 -20.06 -7.85
CA LEU A 30 -29.60 -20.40 -7.44
C LEU A 30 -28.60 -19.35 -7.94
N ARG A 31 -28.76 -18.86 -9.17
CA ARG A 31 -27.96 -17.73 -9.69
C ARG A 31 -28.10 -16.51 -8.80
N ALA A 32 -29.33 -16.12 -8.45
CA ALA A 32 -29.59 -14.97 -7.59
C ALA A 32 -28.91 -15.13 -6.21
N LEU A 33 -29.01 -16.30 -5.58
CA LEU A 33 -28.31 -16.59 -4.33
C LEU A 33 -26.78 -16.49 -4.48
N LEU A 34 -26.24 -17.05 -5.55
CA LEU A 34 -24.79 -17.04 -5.79
C LEU A 34 -24.26 -15.65 -6.13
N GLN A 35 -25.05 -14.78 -6.75
CA GLN A 35 -24.68 -13.37 -6.96
C GLN A 35 -24.51 -12.64 -5.62
N VAL A 36 -25.45 -12.82 -4.67
CA VAL A 36 -25.33 -12.24 -3.32
C VAL A 36 -24.08 -12.75 -2.59
N ILE A 37 -23.77 -14.04 -2.73
CA ILE A 37 -22.54 -14.61 -2.17
C ILE A 37 -21.30 -14.04 -2.87
N ALA A 38 -21.33 -13.92 -4.20
CA ALA A 38 -20.23 -13.41 -5.00
C ALA A 38 -19.88 -11.96 -4.64
N GLU A 39 -20.86 -11.11 -4.30
CA GLU A 39 -20.59 -9.76 -3.78
C GLU A 39 -19.66 -9.79 -2.57
N GLN A 40 -19.96 -10.64 -1.59
CA GLN A 40 -19.16 -10.74 -0.37
C GLN A 40 -17.80 -11.38 -0.64
N VAL A 41 -17.74 -12.39 -1.51
CA VAL A 41 -16.47 -13.01 -1.93
C VAL A 41 -15.57 -11.99 -2.60
N ASN A 42 -16.11 -11.17 -3.51
CA ASN A 42 -15.35 -10.14 -4.20
C ASN A 42 -14.80 -9.10 -3.22
N LEU A 43 -15.59 -8.66 -2.24
CA LEU A 43 -15.12 -7.75 -1.19
C LEU A 43 -13.95 -8.33 -0.40
N VAL A 44 -14.04 -9.61 -0.01
CA VAL A 44 -12.97 -10.28 0.73
C VAL A 44 -11.73 -10.52 -0.14
N GLU A 45 -11.89 -10.91 -1.40
CA GLU A 45 -10.77 -11.06 -2.34
C GLU A 45 -10.05 -9.72 -2.57
N GLU A 46 -10.80 -8.61 -2.71
CA GLU A 46 -10.24 -7.26 -2.85
C GLU A 46 -9.51 -6.80 -1.58
N ASP A 47 -10.07 -7.05 -0.39
CA ASP A 47 -9.41 -6.77 0.89
C ASP A 47 -8.11 -7.55 1.06
N ILE A 48 -8.12 -8.85 0.73
CA ILE A 48 -6.90 -9.69 0.75
C ILE A 48 -5.85 -9.15 -0.23
N ALA A 49 -6.25 -8.77 -1.44
CA ALA A 49 -5.34 -8.16 -2.40
C ALA A 49 -4.73 -6.87 -1.84
N GLN A 50 -5.55 -6.01 -1.22
CA GLN A 50 -5.07 -4.79 -0.57
C GLN A 50 -4.12 -5.08 0.60
N LEU A 51 -4.34 -6.16 1.36
CA LEU A 51 -3.41 -6.58 2.42
C LEU A 51 -2.03 -7.00 1.87
N TYR A 52 -1.96 -7.56 0.66
CA TYR A 52 -0.68 -7.81 0.00
C TYR A 52 0.00 -6.53 -0.50
N GLU A 53 -0.78 -5.58 -1.05
CA GLU A 53 -0.25 -4.26 -1.41
C GLU A 53 0.26 -3.51 -0.17
N ASN A 54 -0.36 -3.73 0.99
CA ASN A 54 0.06 -3.16 2.27
C ASN A 54 1.46 -3.62 2.72
N TRP A 55 2.07 -4.62 2.08
CA TRP A 55 3.46 -5.02 2.37
C TRP A 55 4.51 -4.13 1.69
N PHE A 56 4.14 -3.36 0.66
CA PHE A 56 5.07 -2.52 -0.10
C PHE A 56 4.82 -1.04 0.17
N ILE A 57 5.87 -0.26 0.42
CA ILE A 57 5.73 1.16 0.79
C ILE A 57 5.16 2.01 -0.36
N GLU A 58 5.33 1.57 -1.60
CA GLU A 58 4.87 2.24 -2.81
C GLU A 58 3.35 2.07 -3.04
N THR A 59 2.78 0.95 -2.59
CA THR A 59 1.39 0.58 -2.91
C THR A 59 0.50 0.38 -1.68
N CYS A 60 1.08 0.38 -0.47
CA CYS A 60 0.31 0.26 0.77
C CYS A 60 -0.67 1.42 0.96
N GLU A 61 -1.65 1.27 1.84
CA GLU A 61 -2.51 2.37 2.24
C GLU A 61 -1.79 3.35 3.18
N ASP A 62 -2.26 4.61 3.21
CA ASP A 62 -1.61 5.68 3.99
C ASP A 62 -1.55 5.36 5.50
N TRP A 63 -2.52 4.61 6.03
CA TRP A 63 -2.55 4.21 7.43
C TRP A 63 -1.44 3.21 7.81
N VAL A 64 -0.90 2.47 6.82
CA VAL A 64 0.13 1.44 6.99
C VAL A 64 1.54 2.04 7.05
N VAL A 65 1.75 3.18 6.37
CA VAL A 65 3.05 3.85 6.27
C VAL A 65 3.75 4.04 7.62
N PRO A 66 3.09 4.53 8.70
CA PRO A 66 3.72 4.69 10.00
C PRO A 66 4.21 3.35 10.60
N TYR A 67 3.49 2.26 10.38
CA TYR A 67 3.89 0.95 10.86
C TYR A 67 5.12 0.41 10.10
N ILE A 68 5.19 0.66 8.79
CA ILE A 68 6.39 0.33 8.00
C ILE A 68 7.57 1.20 8.47
N ALA A 69 7.34 2.49 8.72
CA ALA A 69 8.34 3.41 9.24
C ALA A 69 8.94 2.90 10.56
N ASP A 70 8.10 2.50 11.51
CA ASP A 70 8.53 1.92 12.78
C ASP A 70 9.32 0.62 12.57
N LEU A 71 8.88 -0.26 11.66
CA LEU A 71 9.54 -1.53 11.35
C LEU A 71 10.96 -1.33 10.80
N VAL A 72 11.17 -0.35 9.92
CA VAL A 72 12.50 -0.04 9.35
C VAL A 72 13.33 0.88 10.26
N GLY A 73 12.73 1.34 11.36
CA GLY A 73 13.33 2.26 12.33
C GLY A 73 13.46 3.69 11.81
N HIS A 74 12.60 4.12 10.90
CA HIS A 74 12.52 5.52 10.49
C HIS A 74 12.08 6.38 11.69
N HIS A 75 12.81 7.45 11.97
CA HIS A 75 12.52 8.33 13.10
C HIS A 75 12.23 9.73 12.61
N ILE A 76 11.11 10.28 13.07
CA ILE A 76 10.70 11.66 12.78
C ILE A 76 11.63 12.61 13.53
N VAL A 77 11.94 13.75 12.92
CA VAL A 77 12.69 14.82 13.58
C VAL A 77 11.83 15.40 14.71
N TYR A 78 12.35 15.45 15.94
CA TYR A 78 11.60 15.84 17.14
C TYR A 78 10.89 17.21 17.02
N GLU A 79 11.46 18.14 16.26
CA GLU A 79 10.90 19.48 16.01
C GLU A 79 9.69 19.47 15.06
N ALA A 80 9.45 18.38 14.33
CA ALA A 80 8.34 18.28 13.37
C ALA A 80 6.98 18.00 14.06
N GLY A 81 6.99 17.61 15.34
CA GLY A 81 5.79 17.27 16.11
C GLY A 81 5.56 15.77 16.25
N GLU A 82 4.50 15.40 16.96
CA GLU A 82 4.17 14.00 17.25
C GLU A 82 3.22 13.41 16.19
N PRO A 83 3.47 12.16 15.73
CA PRO A 83 2.53 11.45 14.86
C PRO A 83 1.21 11.20 15.59
N GLY A 84 0.11 11.29 14.84
CA GLY A 84 -1.24 11.06 15.35
C GLY A 84 -1.67 9.60 15.22
N ALA A 85 -2.79 9.25 15.85
CA ALA A 85 -3.40 7.94 15.67
C ALA A 85 -3.89 7.75 14.22
N SER A 86 -3.37 6.74 13.51
CA SER A 86 -3.71 6.43 12.11
C SER A 86 -5.21 6.13 11.88
N THR A 87 -5.95 5.78 12.95
CA THR A 87 -7.39 5.52 12.91
C THR A 87 -8.26 6.78 12.84
N THR A 88 -7.67 7.96 13.03
CA THR A 88 -8.38 9.24 12.99
C THR A 88 -8.02 10.00 11.71
N ALA A 89 -8.99 10.66 11.07
CA ALA A 89 -8.74 11.43 9.86
C ALA A 89 -7.66 12.51 10.06
N GLY A 90 -7.70 13.21 11.21
CA GLY A 90 -6.68 14.21 11.55
C GLY A 90 -5.30 13.62 11.86
N GLY A 91 -5.23 12.40 12.38
CA GLY A 91 -3.97 11.69 12.62
C GLY A 91 -3.35 11.17 11.33
N ALA A 92 -4.15 10.61 10.43
CA ALA A 92 -3.70 10.14 9.12
C ALA A 92 -3.09 11.27 8.28
N GLU A 93 -3.76 12.43 8.22
CA GLU A 93 -3.24 13.60 7.49
C GLU A 93 -1.92 14.10 8.09
N ARG A 94 -1.84 14.17 9.43
CA ARG A 94 -0.59 14.55 10.10
C ARG A 94 0.52 13.56 9.79
N ASN A 95 0.24 12.25 9.84
CA ASN A 95 1.23 11.21 9.55
C ASN A 95 1.71 11.26 8.10
N ARG A 96 0.85 11.62 7.15
CA ARG A 96 1.23 11.79 5.73
C ARG A 96 2.29 12.89 5.55
N ILE A 97 2.22 13.94 6.37
CA ILE A 97 3.19 15.05 6.35
C ILE A 97 4.46 14.67 7.14
N LEU A 98 4.31 14.10 8.33
CA LEU A 98 5.44 13.81 9.23
C LEU A 98 6.23 12.56 8.85
N ILE A 99 5.62 11.64 8.11
CA ILE A 99 6.20 10.35 7.72
C ILE A 99 6.01 10.16 6.21
N PRO A 100 6.78 10.87 5.36
CA PRO A 100 6.65 10.75 3.92
C PRO A 100 7.07 9.36 3.43
N ARG A 101 6.27 8.74 2.55
CA ARG A 101 6.56 7.41 1.97
C ARG A 101 7.97 7.29 1.39
N ARG A 102 8.44 8.34 0.71
CA ARG A 102 9.77 8.37 0.10
C ARG A 102 10.88 8.22 1.15
N GLU A 103 10.78 8.94 2.26
CA GLU A 103 11.79 8.87 3.33
C GLU A 103 11.78 7.50 4.02
N VAL A 104 10.61 6.93 4.22
CA VAL A 104 10.45 5.56 4.73
C VAL A 104 11.11 4.54 3.78
N ALA A 105 10.84 4.65 2.47
CA ALA A 105 11.41 3.77 1.44
C ALA A 105 12.95 3.84 1.40
N ASP A 106 13.52 5.04 1.51
CA ASP A 106 14.95 5.26 1.41
C ASP A 106 15.71 4.88 2.71
N THR A 107 15.01 4.71 3.83
CA THR A 107 15.62 4.52 5.16
C THR A 107 16.70 3.42 5.20
N ILE A 108 16.42 2.24 4.64
CA ILE A 108 17.38 1.12 4.64
C ILE A 108 18.59 1.45 3.75
N GLY A 109 18.35 2.05 2.58
CA GLY A 109 19.39 2.43 1.63
C GLY A 109 20.35 3.46 2.23
N LEU A 110 19.79 4.49 2.88
CA LEU A 110 20.56 5.53 3.58
C LEU A 110 21.37 4.92 4.73
N ARG A 111 20.79 4.02 5.53
CA ARG A 111 21.48 3.35 6.63
C ARG A 111 22.65 2.47 6.17
N ARG A 112 22.48 1.72 5.08
CA ARG A 112 23.56 0.88 4.51
C ARG A 112 24.73 1.71 3.97
N ARG A 113 24.50 2.95 3.56
CA ARG A 113 25.51 3.88 3.02
C ARG A 113 26.00 4.91 4.03
N LYS A 114 25.63 4.75 5.31
CA LYS A 114 26.05 5.68 6.37
C LYS A 114 27.58 5.76 6.43
N GLY A 115 28.11 6.98 6.47
CA GLY A 115 29.56 7.23 6.50
C GLY A 115 30.23 7.21 5.13
N THR A 116 29.49 7.07 4.03
CA THR A 116 30.02 7.20 2.67
C THR A 116 29.82 8.61 2.12
N LEU A 117 30.78 9.10 1.32
CA LEU A 117 30.67 10.40 0.65
C LEU A 117 29.49 10.47 -0.32
N ALA A 118 29.20 9.35 -1.01
CA ALA A 118 28.07 9.24 -1.94
C ALA A 118 26.70 9.47 -1.26
N LEU A 119 26.57 9.14 0.02
CA LEU A 119 25.35 9.43 0.79
C LEU A 119 25.11 10.95 0.92
N LEU A 120 26.17 11.74 1.08
CA LEU A 120 26.03 13.20 1.21
C LEU A 120 25.51 13.83 -0.08
N GLU A 121 25.97 13.35 -1.23
CA GLU A 121 25.49 13.81 -2.54
C GLU A 121 24.02 13.44 -2.75
N LEU A 122 23.63 12.22 -2.35
CA LEU A 122 22.25 11.75 -2.42
C LEU A 122 21.34 12.61 -1.52
N LEU A 123 21.71 12.83 -0.26
CA LEU A 123 20.94 13.66 0.67
C LEU A 123 20.80 15.11 0.20
N ALA A 124 21.86 15.70 -0.36
CA ALA A 124 21.80 17.05 -0.92
C ALA A 124 20.77 17.14 -2.07
N ARG A 125 20.72 16.11 -2.92
CA ARG A 125 19.72 16.02 -3.97
C ARG A 125 18.31 15.79 -3.41
N ASP A 126 18.15 14.92 -2.42
CA ASP A 126 16.84 14.56 -1.90
C ASP A 126 16.20 15.65 -1.05
N VAL A 127 16.99 16.45 -0.33
CA VAL A 127 16.51 17.52 0.55
C VAL A 127 16.45 18.86 -0.18
N ALA A 128 17.50 19.24 -0.92
CA ALA A 128 17.60 20.57 -1.54
C ALA A 128 17.36 20.57 -3.07
N GLY A 129 17.32 19.40 -3.71
CA GLY A 129 17.21 19.29 -5.17
C GLY A 129 18.48 19.70 -5.92
N TRP A 130 19.59 19.92 -5.23
CA TRP A 130 20.82 20.44 -5.83
C TRP A 130 21.80 19.33 -6.19
N PRO A 131 22.49 19.42 -7.34
CA PRO A 131 23.62 18.56 -7.60
C PRO A 131 24.75 18.92 -6.64
N ALA A 132 25.24 17.93 -5.89
CA ALA A 132 26.37 18.08 -5.00
C ALA A 132 27.50 17.12 -5.37
N ARG A 133 28.73 17.52 -5.08
CA ARG A 133 29.91 16.66 -5.13
C ARG A 133 30.60 16.72 -3.78
N SER A 134 30.80 15.57 -3.17
CA SER A 134 31.52 15.47 -1.90
C SER A 134 33.03 15.46 -2.16
N ALA A 135 33.80 16.18 -1.34
CA ALA A 135 35.25 16.28 -1.47
C ALA A 135 35.92 16.04 -0.12
N GLU A 136 36.99 15.26 -0.11
CA GLU A 136 37.81 15.05 1.08
C GLU A 136 38.77 16.23 1.25
N PHE A 137 38.72 16.89 2.40
CA PHE A 137 39.75 17.87 2.77
C PHE A 137 40.85 17.16 3.56
N TYR A 138 42.00 16.95 2.92
CA TYR A 138 43.23 16.60 3.61
C TYR A 138 44.19 17.80 3.58
N GLN A 139 44.71 18.17 4.75
CA GLN A 139 45.85 19.07 4.88
C GLN A 139 47.09 18.21 5.10
N THR A 140 48.11 18.37 4.24
CA THR A 140 49.44 17.74 4.40
C THR A 140 50.34 18.66 5.20
#